data_AF-A0A081C0M9-F1
#
_entry.id   AF-A0A081C0M9-F1
#
_cell.length_a   1.000
_cell.length_b   1.000
_cell.length_c   1.000
_cell.angle_alpha   90.00
_cell.angle_beta   90.00
_cell.angle_gamma   90.00
#
_symmetry.space_group_name_H-M   'P 1'
#
loop_
_entity.id
_entity.type
_entity.pdbx_description
1 polymer ?
#
loop_
_entity_poly.entity_id
_entity_poly.type
_entity_poly.pdbx_seq_one_letter_code
_entity_poly.pdbx_strand_id
1 'polypeptide(L)'
;MKRMVKLSVLLVVLVGMFANIGFAAEMKKILFLHTGRTKPMAQKAVISLEERDFVEQKNVMIAWIEVSGATDPGQLIAQVKAEAPDVVLSFTAFTNVIQGLKQFSVPVITMTAVESFVDTSGMPIGNVSGVYTKLQDLMYNSYKFLQKVAPLKAGQQVVYLDNHQQQLVISKAEVLDALQRLQIPVKAVVDDGAIYEAWQEAILKYNDDPEVGWILQGSGPTNKRDGSSVDAQKEMYPWMRENLKKPSISHLENAVQAGVLCGFSFDLNGVGMQCGEMAARVLQGEPISTIKAEYPRNVIIALNRKTAMNLGIVFSLDVLKLANVIYDDYEGKQVIRK
;
A
#
# COMPACT_ATOMS: atom_id res chain seq x y z
N MET A 1 -73.66 0.91 4.20
CA MET A 1 -72.46 1.58 3.62
C MET A 1 -71.41 2.01 4.65
N LYS A 2 -71.74 2.75 5.73
CA LYS A 2 -70.72 3.24 6.70
C LYS A 2 -69.90 2.15 7.44
N ARG A 3 -70.44 0.93 7.62
CA ARG A 3 -69.74 -0.19 8.27
C ARG A 3 -68.71 -0.87 7.36
N MET A 4 -68.96 -0.96 6.05
CA MET A 4 -68.02 -1.56 5.10
C MET A 4 -66.82 -0.66 4.83
N VAL A 5 -67.01 0.66 4.74
CA VAL A 5 -65.91 1.62 4.57
C VAL A 5 -64.94 1.60 5.76
N LYS A 6 -65.45 1.42 6.99
CA LYS A 6 -64.61 1.30 8.19
C LYS A 6 -63.76 0.02 8.21
N LEU A 7 -64.29 -1.12 7.72
CA LEU A 7 -63.51 -2.36 7.61
C LEU A 7 -62.42 -2.26 6.53
N SER A 8 -62.71 -1.62 5.40
CA SER A 8 -61.73 -1.45 4.30
C SER A 8 -60.58 -0.52 4.69
N VAL A 9 -60.85 0.56 5.44
CA VAL A 9 -59.81 1.46 5.94
C VAL A 9 -58.94 0.77 7.01
N LEU A 10 -59.54 -0.04 7.90
CA LEU A 10 -58.78 -0.79 8.90
C LEU A 10 -57.85 -1.83 8.27
N LEU A 11 -58.28 -2.49 7.19
CA LEU A 11 -57.48 -3.47 6.46
C LEU A 11 -56.30 -2.82 5.73
N VAL A 12 -56.49 -1.64 5.13
CA VAL A 12 -55.40 -0.89 4.46
C VAL A 12 -54.38 -0.37 5.47
N VAL A 13 -54.81 0.06 6.66
CA VAL A 13 -53.90 0.47 7.75
C VAL A 13 -53.14 -0.73 8.32
N LEU A 14 -53.79 -1.88 8.50
CA LEU A 14 -53.13 -3.11 8.96
C LEU A 14 -52.13 -3.64 7.92
N VAL A 15 -52.47 -3.68 6.63
CA VAL A 15 -51.53 -4.07 5.56
C VAL A 15 -50.38 -3.06 5.42
N GLY A 16 -50.64 -1.76 5.60
CA GLY A 16 -49.60 -0.72 5.65
C GLY A 16 -48.67 -0.83 6.86
N MET A 17 -49.17 -1.29 8.02
CA MET A 17 -48.34 -1.56 9.20
C MET A 17 -47.51 -2.84 9.04
N PHE A 18 -48.05 -3.91 8.44
CA PHE A 18 -47.27 -5.13 8.18
C PHE A 18 -46.25 -4.99 7.04
N ALA A 19 -46.47 -4.07 6.08
CA ALA A 19 -45.48 -3.75 5.05
C ALA A 19 -44.24 -3.03 5.61
N ASN A 20 -44.38 -2.29 6.73
CA ASN A 20 -43.26 -1.58 7.37
C ASN A 20 -42.52 -2.41 8.43
N ILE A 21 -43.18 -3.41 9.04
CA ILE A 21 -42.55 -4.24 10.08
C ILE A 21 -41.63 -5.31 9.45
N GLY A 22 -41.83 -5.66 8.18
CA GLY A 22 -40.98 -6.61 7.44
C GLY A 22 -39.69 -6.04 6.83
N PHE A 23 -39.47 -4.72 6.91
CA PHE A 23 -38.37 -4.04 6.20
C PHE A 23 -37.35 -3.32 7.10
N ALA A 24 -37.51 -3.37 8.42
CA ALA A 24 -36.45 -2.94 9.33
C ALA A 24 -35.47 -4.09 9.59
N ALA A 25 -34.89 -4.65 8.52
CA ALA A 25 -33.60 -5.30 8.68
C ALA A 25 -32.64 -4.19 9.10
N GLU A 26 -32.12 -4.26 10.33
CA GLU A 26 -31.14 -3.31 10.82
C GLU A 26 -30.00 -3.25 9.80
N MET A 27 -29.81 -2.08 9.16
CA MET A 27 -28.83 -1.93 8.09
C MET A 27 -27.46 -2.31 8.63
N LYS A 28 -26.73 -3.12 7.85
CA LYS A 28 -25.38 -3.54 8.22
C LYS A 28 -24.50 -2.31 8.39
N LYS A 29 -23.73 -2.26 9.48
CA LYS A 29 -22.85 -1.13 9.76
C LYS A 29 -21.39 -1.48 9.42
N ILE A 30 -20.77 -0.61 8.64
CA ILE A 30 -19.37 -0.70 8.22
C ILE A 30 -18.61 0.44 8.89
N LEU A 31 -17.54 0.11 9.61
CA LEU A 31 -16.69 1.12 10.25
C LEU A 31 -15.36 1.25 9.51
N PHE A 32 -15.05 2.45 9.02
CA PHE A 32 -13.77 2.77 8.43
C PHE A 32 -12.86 3.46 9.44
N LEU A 33 -11.68 2.90 9.66
CA LEU A 33 -10.60 3.56 10.37
C LEU A 33 -9.59 4.06 9.34
N HIS A 34 -9.26 5.35 9.33
CA HIS A 34 -8.33 5.90 8.33
C HIS A 34 -7.41 6.95 8.95
N THR A 35 -6.32 7.28 8.27
CA THR A 35 -5.56 8.52 8.53
C THR A 35 -5.98 9.58 7.53
N GLY A 36 -5.61 10.85 7.74
CA GLY A 36 -5.76 11.87 6.70
C GLY A 36 -5.10 11.49 5.37
N ARG A 37 -3.99 10.72 5.39
CA ARG A 37 -3.28 10.28 4.17
C ARG A 37 -3.95 9.13 3.43
N THR A 38 -4.63 8.25 4.16
CA THR A 38 -5.19 7.00 3.60
C THR A 38 -6.70 7.09 3.33
N LYS A 39 -7.35 8.19 3.71
CA LYS A 39 -8.77 8.43 3.40
C LYS A 39 -9.11 8.26 1.90
N PRO A 40 -8.32 8.75 0.93
CA PRO A 40 -8.61 8.53 -0.48
C PRO A 40 -8.61 7.05 -0.89
N MET A 41 -7.77 6.22 -0.26
CA MET A 41 -7.73 4.77 -0.50
C MET A 41 -8.96 4.09 0.11
N ALA A 42 -9.36 4.52 1.32
CA ALA A 42 -10.58 4.03 1.96
C ALA A 42 -11.84 4.34 1.14
N GLN A 43 -11.87 5.48 0.43
CA GLN A 43 -12.96 5.81 -0.49
C GLN A 43 -13.03 4.85 -1.69
N LYS A 44 -11.92 4.22 -2.11
CA LYS A 44 -11.96 3.16 -3.13
C LYS A 44 -12.66 1.90 -2.63
N ALA A 45 -12.50 1.55 -1.35
CA ALA A 45 -13.29 0.45 -0.77
C ALA A 45 -14.80 0.73 -0.79
N VAL A 46 -15.22 1.98 -0.61
CA VAL A 46 -16.65 2.36 -0.73
C VAL A 46 -17.17 2.10 -2.15
N ILE A 47 -16.43 2.54 -3.18
CA ILE A 47 -16.81 2.27 -4.59
C ILE A 47 -16.92 0.77 -4.83
N SER A 48 -15.95 -0.02 -4.35
CA SER A 48 -15.97 -1.48 -4.50
C SER A 48 -17.14 -2.16 -3.76
N LEU A 49 -17.59 -1.60 -2.64
CA LEU A 49 -18.77 -2.06 -1.90
C LEU A 49 -20.05 -1.74 -2.68
N GLU A 50 -20.16 -0.54 -3.24
CA GLU A 50 -21.29 -0.13 -4.07
C GLU A 50 -21.44 -1.01 -5.32
N GLU A 51 -20.33 -1.33 -5.99
CA GLU A 51 -20.29 -2.29 -7.12
C GLU A 51 -20.77 -3.70 -6.75
N ARG A 52 -20.87 -4.01 -5.46
CA ARG A 52 -21.34 -5.28 -4.89
C ARG A 52 -22.66 -5.15 -4.14
N ASP A 53 -23.44 -4.13 -4.52
CA ASP A 53 -24.76 -3.80 -4.00
C ASP A 53 -24.78 -3.38 -2.52
N PHE A 54 -23.65 -3.04 -1.90
CA PHE A 54 -23.59 -2.43 -0.56
C PHE A 54 -23.55 -0.91 -0.67
N VAL A 55 -24.71 -0.28 -0.68
CA VAL A 55 -24.90 1.15 -0.95
C VAL A 55 -25.29 1.90 0.33
N GLU A 56 -24.53 2.94 0.64
CA GLU A 56 -24.72 3.76 1.84
C GLU A 56 -26.13 4.34 1.93
N GLN A 57 -26.71 4.30 3.13
CA GLN A 57 -28.08 4.74 3.46
C GLN A 57 -29.21 4.00 2.72
N LYS A 58 -28.88 3.01 1.88
CA LYS A 58 -29.86 2.15 1.22
C LYS A 58 -29.95 0.79 1.92
N ASN A 59 -28.82 0.13 2.14
CA ASN A 59 -28.77 -1.17 2.82
C ASN A 59 -27.56 -1.34 3.75
N VAL A 60 -26.66 -0.36 3.80
CA VAL A 60 -25.59 -0.27 4.79
C VAL A 60 -25.52 1.12 5.40
N MET A 61 -24.91 1.21 6.58
CA MET A 61 -24.51 2.45 7.24
C MET A 61 -22.99 2.50 7.36
N ILE A 62 -22.37 3.59 6.94
CA ILE A 62 -20.92 3.76 6.96
C ILE A 62 -20.54 4.81 8.00
N ALA A 63 -19.74 4.40 8.97
CA ALA A 63 -19.12 5.27 9.96
C ALA A 63 -17.63 5.46 9.65
N TRP A 64 -17.10 6.64 9.98
CA TRP A 64 -15.69 7.00 9.75
C TRP A 64 -15.05 7.46 11.05
N ILE A 65 -13.89 6.91 11.37
CA ILE A 65 -13.03 7.38 12.46
C ILE A 65 -11.65 7.69 11.90
N GLU A 66 -11.22 8.93 12.08
CA GLU A 66 -9.86 9.34 11.79
C GLU A 66 -8.93 8.95 12.95
N VAL A 67 -7.83 8.30 12.61
CA VAL A 67 -6.80 7.82 13.53
C VAL A 67 -5.49 8.50 13.18
N SER A 68 -4.80 8.97 14.21
CA SER A 68 -3.48 9.60 14.12
C SER A 68 -2.54 8.97 15.14
N GLY A 69 -1.24 9.30 15.08
CA GLY A 69 -0.28 8.86 16.09
C GLY A 69 -0.57 9.37 17.51
N ALA A 70 -1.41 10.41 17.65
CA ALA A 70 -1.85 10.95 18.93
C ALA A 70 -3.19 10.36 19.42
N THR A 71 -3.84 9.50 18.63
CA THR A 71 -5.11 8.88 19.01
C THR A 71 -4.89 7.91 20.16
N ASP A 72 -5.60 8.13 21.27
CA ASP A 72 -5.58 7.20 22.41
C ASP A 72 -6.18 5.84 22.02
N PRO A 73 -5.44 4.73 22.16
CA PRO A 73 -5.93 3.41 21.79
C PRO A 73 -7.19 2.99 22.58
N GLY A 74 -7.30 3.37 23.86
CA GLY A 74 -8.44 3.03 24.71
C GLY A 74 -9.73 3.73 24.26
N GLN A 75 -9.63 5.02 23.93
CA GLN A 75 -10.71 5.81 23.37
C GLN A 75 -11.17 5.27 22.01
N LEU A 76 -10.22 4.92 21.14
CA LEU A 76 -10.54 4.33 19.82
C LEU A 76 -11.29 3.00 19.99
N ILE A 77 -10.82 2.14 20.89
CA ILE A 77 -11.47 0.88 21.25
C ILE A 77 -12.90 1.12 21.75
N ALA A 78 -13.10 2.12 22.63
CA ALA A 78 -14.43 2.47 23.14
C ALA A 78 -15.36 2.97 22.03
N GLN A 79 -14.86 3.77 21.09
CA GLN A 79 -15.63 4.25 19.93
C GLN A 79 -16.03 3.09 19.02
N VAL A 80 -15.10 2.19 18.67
CA VAL A 80 -15.40 1.00 17.86
C VAL A 80 -16.48 0.15 18.53
N LYS A 81 -16.41 -0.03 19.86
CA LYS A 81 -17.44 -0.75 20.62
C LYS A 81 -18.80 -0.05 20.60
N ALA A 82 -18.83 1.27 20.74
CA ALA A 82 -20.05 2.06 20.72
C ALA A 82 -20.72 2.07 19.34
N GLU A 83 -19.93 2.06 18.27
CA GLU A 83 -20.44 1.96 16.91
C GLU A 83 -21.09 0.60 16.63
N ALA A 84 -20.63 -0.47 17.27
CA ALA A 84 -21.09 -1.84 17.07
C ALA A 84 -21.17 -2.26 15.58
N PRO A 85 -20.05 -2.17 14.82
CA PRO A 85 -20.06 -2.50 13.40
C PRO A 85 -20.17 -4.00 13.13
N ASP A 86 -20.68 -4.37 11.96
CA ASP A 86 -20.65 -5.72 11.40
C ASP A 86 -19.28 -6.04 10.77
N VAL A 87 -18.56 -5.03 10.29
CA VAL A 87 -17.19 -5.17 9.75
C VAL A 87 -16.40 -3.89 9.95
N VAL A 88 -15.10 -4.02 10.24
CA VAL A 88 -14.15 -2.92 10.32
C VAL A 88 -13.20 -2.97 9.13
N LEU A 89 -13.09 -1.85 8.42
CA LEU A 89 -12.10 -1.62 7.36
C LEU A 89 -11.00 -0.70 7.89
N SER A 90 -9.82 -1.27 8.14
CA SER A 90 -8.68 -0.55 8.70
C SER A 90 -7.69 -0.10 7.64
N PHE A 91 -7.67 1.22 7.40
CA PHE A 91 -6.77 1.94 6.51
C PHE A 91 -5.71 2.73 7.30
N THR A 92 -5.42 2.37 8.55
CA THR A 92 -4.50 3.17 9.40
C THR A 92 -3.03 2.80 9.23
N ALA A 93 -2.75 1.58 8.78
CA ALA A 93 -1.42 0.95 8.81
C ALA A 93 -0.78 0.83 10.22
N PHE A 94 -1.53 1.16 11.28
CA PHE A 94 -1.06 1.12 12.67
C PHE A 94 -1.31 -0.27 13.27
N THR A 95 -0.26 -1.08 13.39
CA THR A 95 -0.36 -2.47 13.88
C THR A 95 -0.88 -2.56 15.31
N ASN A 96 -0.58 -1.58 16.16
CA ASN A 96 -1.13 -1.48 17.52
C ASN A 96 -2.67 -1.30 17.52
N VAL A 97 -3.21 -0.53 16.56
CA VAL A 97 -4.66 -0.37 16.39
C VAL A 97 -5.28 -1.70 15.99
N ILE A 98 -4.72 -2.38 14.98
CA ILE A 98 -5.22 -3.67 14.51
C ILE A 98 -5.14 -4.73 15.62
N GLN A 99 -4.05 -4.75 16.38
CA GLN A 99 -3.89 -5.65 17.53
C GLN A 99 -4.94 -5.40 18.61
N GLY A 100 -5.28 -4.15 18.89
CA GLY A 100 -6.37 -3.79 19.80
C GLY A 100 -7.74 -4.27 19.31
N LEU A 101 -7.97 -4.30 17.99
CA LEU A 101 -9.23 -4.78 17.41
C LEU A 101 -9.43 -6.30 17.54
N LYS A 102 -8.37 -7.07 17.83
CA LYS A 102 -8.46 -8.53 18.01
C LYS A 102 -9.26 -8.97 19.23
N GLN A 103 -9.45 -8.08 20.20
CA GLN A 103 -10.26 -8.37 21.38
C GLN A 103 -11.77 -8.39 21.08
N PHE A 104 -12.16 -7.92 19.90
CA PHE A 104 -13.55 -7.91 19.46
C PHE A 104 -13.84 -9.14 18.59
N SER A 105 -15.11 -9.55 18.56
CA SER A 105 -15.58 -10.59 17.64
C SER A 105 -15.88 -10.06 16.24
N VAL A 106 -15.79 -8.74 16.02
CA VAL A 106 -16.06 -8.13 14.71
C VAL A 106 -14.96 -8.48 13.71
N PRO A 107 -15.30 -8.91 12.48
CA PRO A 107 -14.36 -9.05 11.38
C PRO A 107 -13.61 -7.75 11.05
N VAL A 108 -12.31 -7.85 10.81
CA VAL A 108 -11.44 -6.73 10.42
C VAL A 108 -10.75 -7.05 9.10
N ILE A 109 -10.86 -6.15 8.13
CA ILE A 109 -10.10 -6.16 6.88
C ILE A 109 -9.08 -5.02 6.92
N THR A 110 -7.79 -5.34 6.89
CA THR A 110 -6.70 -4.35 6.87
C THR A 110 -6.13 -4.13 5.47
N MET A 111 -5.82 -2.87 5.14
CA MET A 111 -5.19 -2.49 3.86
C MET A 111 -3.74 -2.98 3.73
N THR A 112 -3.06 -3.20 4.84
CA THR A 112 -1.63 -3.56 4.90
C THR A 112 -1.34 -4.21 6.26
N ALA A 113 -0.13 -4.74 6.43
CA ALA A 113 0.37 -5.30 7.68
C ALA A 113 -0.40 -6.54 8.18
N VAL A 114 -1.03 -7.28 7.26
CA VAL A 114 -1.78 -8.50 7.58
C VAL A 114 -0.86 -9.66 8.02
N GLU A 115 0.45 -9.58 7.73
CA GLU A 115 1.45 -10.63 7.98
C GLU A 115 1.44 -11.15 9.42
N SER A 116 1.21 -10.26 10.40
CA SER A 116 1.20 -10.60 11.83
C SER A 116 -0.12 -11.23 12.31
N PHE A 117 -1.10 -11.39 11.41
CA PHE A 117 -2.46 -11.78 11.75
C PHE A 117 -2.95 -13.01 10.99
N VAL A 118 -2.08 -13.62 10.19
CA VAL A 118 -2.37 -14.84 9.43
C VAL A 118 -1.31 -15.90 9.66
N ASP A 119 -1.67 -17.16 9.42
CA ASP A 119 -0.72 -18.27 9.42
C ASP A 119 0.12 -18.31 8.12
N THR A 120 0.99 -19.30 8.00
CA THR A 120 1.87 -19.47 6.83
C THR A 120 1.12 -19.76 5.53
N SER A 121 -0.15 -20.17 5.59
CA SER A 121 -1.02 -20.38 4.44
C SER A 121 -1.85 -19.14 4.07
N GLY A 122 -1.70 -18.06 4.85
CA GLY A 122 -2.45 -16.80 4.71
C GLY A 122 -3.83 -16.84 5.36
N MET A 123 -4.16 -17.87 6.16
CA MET A 123 -5.44 -17.96 6.85
C MET A 123 -5.43 -17.11 8.13
N PRO A 124 -6.51 -16.35 8.43
CA PRO A 124 -6.61 -15.55 9.65
C PRO A 124 -6.43 -16.32 10.96
N ILE A 125 -5.57 -15.79 11.83
CA ILE A 125 -5.42 -16.21 13.22
C ILE A 125 -6.27 -15.26 14.09
N GLY A 126 -7.59 -15.52 14.10
CA GLY A 126 -8.59 -14.70 14.80
C GLY A 126 -9.54 -14.01 13.83
N ASN A 127 -9.80 -12.73 14.05
CA ASN A 127 -10.81 -11.93 13.34
C ASN A 127 -10.22 -10.97 12.28
N VAL A 128 -8.94 -11.09 11.93
CA VAL A 128 -8.26 -10.14 11.04
C VAL A 128 -7.80 -10.84 9.76
N SER A 129 -8.25 -10.33 8.62
CA SER A 129 -7.71 -10.62 7.29
C SER A 129 -7.40 -9.32 6.57
N GLY A 130 -7.01 -9.38 5.29
CA GLY A 130 -6.70 -8.20 4.51
C GLY A 130 -5.57 -8.41 3.51
N VAL A 131 -4.80 -7.35 3.28
CA VAL A 131 -3.79 -7.32 2.22
C VAL A 131 -2.38 -7.24 2.81
N TYR A 132 -1.45 -7.97 2.19
CA TYR A 132 -0.02 -7.92 2.54
C TYR A 132 0.61 -6.56 2.25
N THR A 133 1.61 -6.18 3.06
CA THR A 133 2.35 -4.91 2.97
C THR A 133 3.27 -4.84 1.75
N LYS A 134 3.57 -6.00 1.15
CA LYS A 134 4.50 -6.14 0.02
C LYS A 134 3.85 -6.91 -1.12
N LEU A 135 4.40 -6.78 -2.32
CA LEU A 135 4.15 -7.72 -3.40
C LEU A 135 4.95 -9.01 -3.16
N GLN A 136 4.42 -10.13 -3.65
CA GLN A 136 5.19 -11.36 -3.74
C GLN A 136 6.40 -11.14 -4.66
N ASP A 137 7.58 -11.61 -4.23
CA ASP A 137 8.83 -11.47 -4.98
C ASP A 137 9.15 -10.01 -5.40
N LEU A 138 8.81 -9.03 -4.56
CA LEU A 138 8.98 -7.60 -4.85
C LEU A 138 10.40 -7.27 -5.32
N MET A 139 11.44 -7.68 -4.57
CA MET A 139 12.84 -7.38 -4.91
C MET A 139 13.27 -8.06 -6.22
N TYR A 140 12.89 -9.33 -6.40
CA TYR A 140 13.21 -10.09 -7.61
C TYR A 140 12.58 -9.45 -8.86
N ASN A 141 11.29 -9.10 -8.80
CA ASN A 141 10.59 -8.46 -9.90
C ASN A 141 11.12 -7.04 -10.18
N SER A 142 11.49 -6.30 -9.13
CA SER A 142 12.12 -4.97 -9.25
C SER A 142 13.45 -5.06 -10.01
N TYR A 143 14.36 -5.94 -9.60
CA TYR A 143 15.67 -6.05 -10.24
C TYR A 143 15.59 -6.68 -11.63
N LYS A 144 14.67 -7.62 -11.86
CA LYS A 144 14.35 -8.13 -13.20
C LYS A 144 13.85 -7.02 -14.13
N PHE A 145 13.04 -6.09 -13.61
CA PHE A 145 12.63 -4.91 -14.37
C PHE A 145 13.79 -3.96 -14.62
N LEU A 146 14.63 -3.68 -13.61
CA LEU A 146 15.82 -2.85 -13.77
C LEU A 146 16.79 -3.42 -14.82
N GLN A 147 16.95 -4.75 -14.92
CA GLN A 147 17.74 -5.40 -15.99
C GLN A 147 17.21 -5.06 -17.39
N LYS A 148 15.90 -4.88 -17.57
CA LYS A 148 15.30 -4.47 -18.84
C LYS A 148 15.47 -2.97 -19.10
N VAL A 149 15.39 -2.16 -18.06
CA VAL A 149 15.48 -0.69 -18.14
C VAL A 149 16.92 -0.23 -18.38
N ALA A 150 17.86 -0.78 -17.62
CA ALA A 150 19.28 -0.41 -17.62
C ALA A 150 20.14 -1.67 -17.47
N PRO A 151 20.32 -2.47 -18.54
CA PRO A 151 21.09 -3.72 -18.47
C PRO A 151 22.52 -3.49 -17.97
N LEU A 152 23.00 -4.41 -17.11
CA LEU A 152 24.41 -4.44 -16.71
C LEU A 152 25.29 -4.83 -17.91
N LYS A 153 26.42 -4.13 -18.10
CA LYS A 153 27.45 -4.52 -19.05
C LYS A 153 28.30 -5.66 -18.48
N ALA A 154 29.01 -6.37 -19.34
CA ALA A 154 29.95 -7.41 -18.91
C ALA A 154 30.94 -6.88 -17.87
N GLY A 155 31.11 -7.62 -16.77
CA GLY A 155 31.98 -7.23 -15.65
C GLY A 155 31.36 -6.24 -14.66
N GLN A 156 30.19 -5.67 -14.95
CA GLN A 156 29.53 -4.78 -14.00
C GLN A 156 28.81 -5.53 -12.88
N GLN A 157 28.87 -4.93 -11.70
CA GLN A 157 28.32 -5.42 -10.44
C GLN A 157 27.43 -4.36 -9.81
N VAL A 158 26.73 -4.72 -8.74
CA VAL A 158 25.85 -3.82 -8.00
C VAL A 158 26.43 -3.45 -6.64
N VAL A 159 26.16 -2.22 -6.21
CA VAL A 159 26.34 -1.80 -4.82
C VAL A 159 24.97 -1.66 -4.18
N TYR A 160 24.78 -2.21 -2.99
CA TYR A 160 23.58 -2.05 -2.20
C TYR A 160 23.85 -1.16 -0.98
N LEU A 161 23.11 -0.06 -0.86
CA LEU A 161 23.15 0.83 0.31
C LEU A 161 22.04 0.39 1.27
N ASP A 162 22.40 -0.39 2.28
CA ASP A 162 21.47 -0.94 3.25
C ASP A 162 21.09 0.09 4.32
N ASN A 163 19.80 0.13 4.66
CA ASN A 163 19.33 0.79 5.87
C ASN A 163 18.93 -0.30 6.89
N HIS A 164 19.88 -0.69 7.73
CA HIS A 164 19.69 -1.70 8.77
C HIS A 164 18.59 -1.33 9.80
N GLN A 165 18.17 -0.06 9.86
CA GLN A 165 17.11 0.42 10.77
C GLN A 165 15.69 0.21 10.20
N GLN A 166 15.56 -0.10 8.90
CA GLN A 166 14.27 -0.17 8.18
C GLN A 166 14.02 -1.53 7.49
N GLN A 167 14.49 -2.61 8.11
CA GLN A 167 14.44 -3.98 7.54
C GLN A 167 13.03 -4.54 7.35
N LEU A 168 12.02 -3.99 8.04
CA LEU A 168 10.62 -4.36 7.83
C LEU A 168 10.10 -3.91 6.46
N VAL A 169 10.63 -2.80 5.94
CA VAL A 169 10.22 -2.23 4.65
C VAL A 169 11.01 -2.88 3.52
N ILE A 170 12.34 -2.87 3.60
CA ILE A 170 13.25 -3.50 2.64
C ILE A 170 14.28 -4.29 3.44
N SER A 171 14.22 -5.63 3.37
CA SER A 171 15.15 -6.50 4.07
C SER A 171 16.41 -6.74 3.25
N LYS A 172 17.58 -6.61 3.88
CA LYS A 172 18.87 -6.98 3.30
C LYS A 172 18.87 -8.43 2.79
N ALA A 173 18.23 -9.34 3.51
CA ALA A 173 18.13 -10.75 3.10
C ALA A 173 17.30 -10.91 1.81
N GLU A 174 16.16 -10.22 1.69
CA GLU A 174 15.31 -10.25 0.48
C GLU A 174 16.05 -9.65 -0.72
N VAL A 175 16.82 -8.58 -0.51
CA VAL A 175 17.64 -7.95 -1.55
C VAL A 175 18.72 -8.91 -2.05
N LEU A 176 19.48 -9.52 -1.15
CA LEU A 176 20.57 -10.43 -1.51
C LEU A 176 20.05 -11.74 -2.15
N ASP A 177 18.93 -12.29 -1.66
CA ASP A 177 18.25 -13.44 -2.28
C ASP A 177 17.84 -13.13 -3.72
N ALA A 178 17.19 -11.99 -3.95
CA ALA A 178 16.77 -11.57 -5.29
C ALA A 178 17.96 -11.41 -6.25
N LEU A 179 19.05 -10.80 -5.80
CA LEU A 179 20.28 -10.64 -6.59
C LEU A 179 20.91 -11.99 -6.92
N GLN A 180 20.96 -12.90 -5.94
CA GLN A 180 21.46 -14.26 -6.14
C GLN A 180 20.60 -15.05 -7.15
N ARG A 181 19.27 -15.03 -6.99
CA ARG A 181 18.31 -15.70 -7.90
C ARG A 181 18.39 -15.17 -9.33
N LEU A 182 18.74 -13.90 -9.51
CA LEU A 182 18.95 -13.27 -10.81
C LEU A 182 20.40 -13.37 -11.31
N GLN A 183 21.30 -13.98 -10.53
CA GLN A 183 22.72 -14.10 -10.81
C GLN A 183 23.40 -12.74 -11.06
N ILE A 184 22.97 -11.72 -10.32
CA ILE A 184 23.52 -10.37 -10.39
C ILE A 184 24.66 -10.26 -9.36
N PRO A 185 25.91 -10.02 -9.80
CA PRO A 185 27.05 -9.99 -8.89
C PRO A 185 27.02 -8.74 -8.01
N VAL A 186 27.25 -8.92 -6.71
CA VAL A 186 27.32 -7.85 -5.71
C VAL A 186 28.78 -7.48 -5.48
N LYS A 187 29.12 -6.20 -5.66
CA LYS A 187 30.46 -5.66 -5.36
C LYS A 187 30.60 -5.30 -3.89
N ALA A 188 29.59 -4.64 -3.34
CA ALA A 188 29.60 -4.20 -1.95
C ALA A 188 28.18 -4.07 -1.40
N VAL A 189 28.08 -4.29 -0.08
CA VAL A 189 26.95 -3.85 0.73
C VAL A 189 27.48 -2.80 1.69
N VAL A 190 26.81 -1.66 1.75
CA VAL A 190 27.15 -0.52 2.60
C VAL A 190 26.11 -0.45 3.71
N ASP A 191 26.51 -0.80 4.94
CA ASP A 191 25.58 -1.02 6.07
C ASP A 191 25.14 0.27 6.79
N ASP A 192 25.80 1.40 6.53
CA ASP A 192 25.54 2.71 7.12
C ASP A 192 24.65 3.62 6.23
N GLY A 193 23.92 3.03 5.27
CA GLY A 193 22.98 3.74 4.41
C GLY A 193 21.78 4.39 5.13
N ALA A 194 21.65 4.18 6.45
CA ALA A 194 20.72 4.90 7.31
C ALA A 194 21.16 6.34 7.62
N ILE A 195 22.47 6.62 7.50
CA ILE A 195 23.09 7.92 7.80
C ILE A 195 23.29 8.70 6.49
N TYR A 196 22.72 9.92 6.42
CA TYR A 196 22.69 10.72 5.20
C TYR A 196 24.07 10.97 4.60
N GLU A 197 25.02 11.41 5.42
CA GLU A 197 26.37 11.74 4.95
C GLU A 197 27.13 10.49 4.47
N ALA A 198 26.98 9.36 5.17
CA ALA A 198 27.60 8.10 4.75
C ALA A 198 26.99 7.58 3.44
N TRP A 199 25.67 7.70 3.30
CA TRP A 199 24.94 7.38 2.07
C TRP A 199 25.41 8.25 0.89
N GLN A 200 25.61 9.55 1.11
CA GLN A 200 26.16 10.47 0.11
C GLN A 200 27.60 10.08 -0.28
N GLU A 201 28.46 9.85 0.71
CA GLU A 201 29.86 9.43 0.52
C GLU A 201 29.94 8.13 -0.30
N ALA A 202 29.08 7.15 -0.02
CA ALA A 202 29.00 5.91 -0.78
C ALA A 202 28.59 6.13 -2.23
N ILE A 203 27.57 6.96 -2.49
CA ILE A 203 27.15 7.30 -3.86
C ILE A 203 28.29 7.96 -4.62
N LEU A 204 28.93 8.98 -4.04
CA LEU A 204 30.04 9.69 -4.66
C LEU A 204 31.20 8.73 -4.98
N LYS A 205 31.55 7.84 -4.04
CA LYS A 205 32.58 6.82 -4.22
C LYS A 205 32.28 5.89 -5.40
N TYR A 206 31.08 5.34 -5.48
CA TYR A 206 30.75 4.30 -6.46
C TYR A 206 30.25 4.84 -7.82
N ASN A 207 29.94 6.12 -7.92
CA ASN A 207 29.61 6.77 -9.18
C ASN A 207 30.74 6.69 -10.21
N ASP A 208 31.98 6.83 -9.77
CA ASP A 208 33.13 6.90 -10.67
C ASP A 208 33.78 5.51 -10.85
N ASP A 209 33.26 4.47 -10.19
CA ASP A 209 33.71 3.09 -10.34
C ASP A 209 33.14 2.48 -11.65
N PRO A 210 33.99 2.10 -12.61
CA PRO A 210 33.53 1.54 -13.89
C PRO A 210 32.94 0.13 -13.75
N GLU A 211 33.30 -0.61 -12.71
CA GLU A 211 32.76 -1.94 -12.42
C GLU A 211 31.39 -1.86 -11.74
N VAL A 212 30.96 -0.69 -11.26
CA VAL A 212 29.61 -0.52 -10.72
C VAL A 212 28.65 -0.17 -11.84
N GLY A 213 27.70 -1.06 -12.09
CA GLY A 213 26.60 -0.84 -13.02
C GLY A 213 25.42 -0.15 -12.36
N TRP A 214 25.04 -0.55 -11.15
CA TRP A 214 23.89 0.00 -10.40
C TRP A 214 24.23 0.34 -8.96
N ILE A 215 23.53 1.32 -8.41
CA ILE A 215 23.51 1.62 -6.98
C ILE A 215 22.08 1.43 -6.48
N LEU A 216 21.85 0.33 -5.77
CA LEU A 216 20.58 -0.05 -5.20
C LEU A 216 20.41 0.59 -3.83
N GLN A 217 19.20 1.06 -3.56
CA GLN A 217 18.85 1.77 -2.35
C GLN A 217 17.97 0.87 -1.47
N GLY A 218 18.27 0.79 -0.18
CA GLY A 218 17.31 0.34 0.83
C GLY A 218 16.20 1.38 1.02
N SER A 219 15.73 1.57 2.25
CA SER A 219 14.70 2.58 2.55
C SER A 219 15.20 4.03 2.49
N GLY A 220 16.45 4.26 2.06
CA GLY A 220 17.13 5.55 2.10
C GLY A 220 17.57 5.97 3.51
N PRO A 221 18.40 7.01 3.65
CA PRO A 221 18.82 7.53 4.95
C PRO A 221 17.66 8.19 5.71
N THR A 222 17.62 7.96 7.01
CA THR A 222 16.58 8.52 7.91
C THR A 222 17.13 9.59 8.84
N ASN A 223 18.44 9.54 9.12
CA ASN A 223 19.10 10.43 10.08
C ASN A 223 20.38 11.02 9.49
N LYS A 224 20.77 12.19 9.96
CA LYS A 224 22.10 12.77 9.76
C LYS A 224 23.03 12.33 10.88
N ARG A 225 24.35 12.49 10.69
CA ARG A 225 25.36 12.16 11.71
C ARG A 225 25.14 12.89 13.04
N ASP A 226 24.54 14.09 13.01
CA ASP A 226 24.21 14.87 14.20
C ASP A 226 22.94 14.40 14.94
N GLY A 227 22.27 13.36 14.43
CA GLY A 227 21.05 12.79 15.00
C GLY A 227 19.74 13.44 14.54
N SER A 228 19.80 14.51 13.72
CA SER A 228 18.60 15.11 13.14
C SER A 228 18.02 14.25 12.00
N SER A 229 16.71 14.38 11.77
CA SER A 229 16.01 13.62 10.72
C SER A 229 16.27 14.19 9.32
N VAL A 230 16.19 13.35 8.29
CA VAL A 230 16.31 13.74 6.88
C VAL A 230 14.92 13.89 6.26
N ASP A 231 14.63 15.02 5.62
CA ASP A 231 13.44 15.17 4.78
C ASP A 231 13.72 14.59 3.38
N ALA A 232 13.11 13.44 3.09
CA ALA A 232 13.32 12.76 1.81
C ALA A 232 13.00 13.64 0.59
N GLN A 233 11.95 14.47 0.66
CA GLN A 233 11.49 15.28 -0.47
C GLN A 233 12.31 16.55 -0.67
N LYS A 234 12.74 17.17 0.43
CA LYS A 234 13.46 18.45 0.40
C LYS A 234 14.98 18.30 0.34
N GLU A 235 15.52 17.16 0.81
CA GLU A 235 16.96 16.97 0.95
C GLU A 235 17.45 15.76 0.15
N MET A 236 16.91 14.56 0.44
CA MET A 236 17.44 13.31 -0.14
C MET A 236 17.26 13.23 -1.65
N TYR A 237 16.02 13.34 -2.15
CA TYR A 237 15.76 13.21 -3.59
C TYR A 237 16.40 14.35 -4.40
N PRO A 238 16.34 15.64 -4.00
CA PRO A 238 17.07 16.69 -4.70
C PRO A 238 18.56 16.42 -4.82
N TRP A 239 19.22 16.05 -3.73
CA TRP A 239 20.64 15.71 -3.76
C TRP A 239 20.91 14.50 -4.66
N MET A 240 20.08 13.46 -4.57
CA MET A 240 20.21 12.27 -5.40
C MET A 240 20.13 12.60 -6.89
N ARG A 241 19.21 13.47 -7.32
CA ARG A 241 19.06 13.85 -8.74
C ARG A 241 20.31 14.51 -9.31
N GLU A 242 21.01 15.27 -8.48
CA GLU A 242 22.22 16.01 -8.89
C GLU A 242 23.47 15.15 -8.86
N ASN A 243 23.51 14.15 -7.97
CA ASN A 243 24.75 13.44 -7.64
C ASN A 243 24.75 11.97 -8.06
N LEU A 244 23.61 11.28 -8.16
CA LEU A 244 23.57 9.87 -8.53
C LEU A 244 23.75 9.69 -10.04
N LYS A 245 24.87 9.09 -10.46
CA LYS A 245 25.23 8.85 -11.87
C LYS A 245 24.99 7.40 -12.31
N LYS A 246 24.47 6.55 -11.43
CA LYS A 246 24.21 5.12 -11.69
C LYS A 246 22.71 4.83 -11.63
N PRO A 247 22.19 3.93 -12.48
CA PRO A 247 20.82 3.45 -12.39
C PRO A 247 20.47 2.93 -10.98
N SER A 248 19.26 3.27 -10.55
CA SER A 248 18.66 2.81 -9.30
C SER A 248 17.17 2.55 -9.52
N ILE A 249 16.57 1.79 -8.62
CA ILE A 249 15.14 1.47 -8.63
C ILE A 249 14.54 1.73 -7.25
N SER A 250 13.28 2.15 -7.22
CA SER A 250 12.51 2.31 -5.98
C SER A 250 11.29 1.39 -5.92
N HIS A 251 10.81 1.18 -4.71
CA HIS A 251 9.60 0.40 -4.40
C HIS A 251 8.41 1.31 -4.06
N LEU A 252 8.52 2.60 -4.38
CA LEU A 252 7.49 3.61 -4.21
C LEU A 252 7.39 4.50 -5.46
N GLU A 253 6.17 4.73 -5.94
CA GLU A 253 5.93 5.59 -7.12
C GLU A 253 6.44 7.03 -6.91
N ASN A 254 6.21 7.61 -5.73
CA ASN A 254 6.58 8.99 -5.43
C ASN A 254 8.11 9.22 -5.48
N ALA A 255 8.92 8.19 -5.25
CA ALA A 255 10.36 8.27 -5.40
C ALA A 255 10.76 8.39 -6.89
N VAL A 256 10.03 7.71 -7.78
CA VAL A 256 10.23 7.81 -9.24
C VAL A 256 9.86 9.20 -9.72
N GLN A 257 8.72 9.74 -9.27
CA GLN A 257 8.38 11.15 -9.51
C GLN A 257 9.52 12.06 -9.03
N ALA A 258 10.04 11.84 -7.82
CA ALA A 258 11.08 12.67 -7.22
C ALA A 258 12.49 12.49 -7.85
N GLY A 259 12.66 11.57 -8.80
CA GLY A 259 13.86 11.46 -9.64
C GLY A 259 14.60 10.13 -9.61
N VAL A 260 14.10 9.08 -8.95
CA VAL A 260 14.60 7.72 -9.16
C VAL A 260 14.29 7.28 -10.60
N LEU A 261 15.20 6.54 -11.25
CA LEU A 261 15.09 6.17 -12.67
C LEU A 261 13.80 5.39 -12.98
N CYS A 262 13.50 4.38 -12.17
CA CYS A 262 12.31 3.56 -12.34
C CYS A 262 11.82 3.01 -11.01
N GLY A 263 10.64 2.42 -11.00
CA GLY A 263 10.08 1.81 -9.80
C GLY A 263 9.15 0.65 -10.09
N PHE A 264 9.07 -0.25 -9.13
CA PHE A 264 8.17 -1.39 -9.14
C PHE A 264 7.54 -1.47 -7.75
N SER A 265 6.27 -1.10 -7.65
CA SER A 265 5.53 -1.04 -6.40
C SER A 265 4.13 -1.61 -6.57
N PHE A 266 3.34 -1.69 -5.49
CA PHE A 266 1.93 -2.00 -5.58
C PHE A 266 1.09 -0.73 -5.72
N ASP A 267 -0.09 -0.85 -6.32
CA ASP A 267 -1.08 0.22 -6.41
C ASP A 267 -1.95 0.26 -5.16
N LEU A 268 -1.69 1.25 -4.30
CA LEU A 268 -2.46 1.48 -3.07
C LEU A 268 -3.94 1.79 -3.35
N ASN A 269 -4.29 2.37 -4.51
CA ASN A 269 -5.70 2.60 -4.85
C ASN A 269 -6.41 1.27 -5.16
N GLY A 270 -5.75 0.39 -5.90
CA GLY A 270 -6.20 -0.98 -6.15
C GLY A 270 -6.39 -1.78 -4.87
N VAL A 271 -5.53 -1.59 -3.86
CA VAL A 271 -5.69 -2.21 -2.55
C VAL A 271 -6.99 -1.75 -1.87
N GLY A 272 -7.34 -0.47 -1.96
CA GLY A 272 -8.61 0.03 -1.45
C GLY A 272 -9.81 -0.69 -2.05
N MET A 273 -9.84 -0.89 -3.37
CA MET A 273 -10.88 -1.70 -4.02
C MET A 273 -10.89 -3.13 -3.45
N GLN A 274 -9.73 -3.79 -3.43
CA GLN A 274 -9.56 -5.16 -2.93
C GLN A 274 -10.11 -5.35 -1.51
N CYS A 275 -9.84 -4.42 -0.60
CA CYS A 275 -10.40 -4.46 0.75
C CYS A 275 -11.94 -4.35 0.76
N GLY A 276 -12.52 -3.52 -0.11
CA GLY A 276 -13.98 -3.45 -0.27
C GLY A 276 -14.58 -4.78 -0.73
N GLU A 277 -13.92 -5.50 -1.63
CA GLU A 277 -14.36 -6.83 -2.06
C GLU A 277 -14.34 -7.85 -0.92
N MET A 278 -13.27 -7.83 -0.11
CA MET A 278 -13.15 -8.72 1.05
C MET A 278 -14.20 -8.40 2.11
N ALA A 279 -14.49 -7.12 2.36
CA ALA A 279 -15.54 -6.71 3.28
C ALA A 279 -16.94 -7.11 2.76
N ALA A 280 -17.20 -7.00 1.46
CA ALA A 280 -18.45 -7.47 0.86
C ALA A 280 -18.68 -8.97 1.13
N ARG A 281 -17.64 -9.81 1.03
CA ARG A 281 -17.73 -11.25 1.35
C ARG A 281 -18.15 -11.49 2.81
N VAL A 282 -17.56 -10.75 3.74
CA VAL A 282 -17.95 -10.78 5.17
C VAL A 282 -19.43 -10.40 5.33
N LEU A 283 -19.85 -9.30 4.71
CA LEU A 283 -21.22 -8.79 4.79
C LEU A 283 -22.24 -9.75 4.16
N GLN A 284 -21.82 -10.55 3.18
CA GLN A 284 -22.60 -11.64 2.57
C GLN A 284 -22.65 -12.91 3.45
N GLY A 285 -21.98 -12.93 4.59
CA GLY A 285 -22.01 -14.02 5.57
C GLY A 285 -20.85 -15.00 5.47
N GLU A 286 -19.84 -14.73 4.63
CA GLU A 286 -18.62 -15.53 4.64
C GLU A 286 -17.85 -15.30 5.96
N PRO A 287 -17.52 -16.36 6.73
CA PRO A 287 -16.75 -16.21 7.95
C PRO A 287 -15.37 -15.62 7.66
N ILE A 288 -14.95 -14.63 8.45
CA ILE A 288 -13.61 -14.02 8.28
C ILE A 288 -12.48 -15.05 8.34
N SER A 289 -12.65 -16.12 9.14
CA SER A 289 -11.71 -17.22 9.26
C SER A 289 -11.53 -18.05 7.98
N THR A 290 -12.35 -17.86 6.94
CA THR A 290 -12.18 -18.50 5.62
C THR A 290 -11.62 -17.56 4.56
N ILE A 291 -11.59 -16.25 4.83
CA ILE A 291 -11.10 -15.23 3.90
C ILE A 291 -9.59 -15.11 4.07
N LYS A 292 -8.83 -15.73 3.17
CA LYS A 292 -7.36 -15.62 3.13
C LYS A 292 -6.90 -14.18 2.94
N ALA A 293 -5.76 -13.86 3.54
CA ALA A 293 -5.02 -12.67 3.16
C ALA A 293 -4.58 -12.77 1.70
N GLU A 294 -4.56 -11.62 1.03
CA GLU A 294 -4.22 -11.52 -0.38
C GLU A 294 -3.03 -10.57 -0.59
N TYR A 295 -2.21 -10.84 -1.61
CA TYR A 295 -1.24 -9.85 -2.06
C TYR A 295 -1.95 -8.73 -2.83
N PRO A 296 -1.38 -7.50 -2.86
CA PRO A 296 -1.88 -6.47 -3.76
C PRO A 296 -1.92 -6.98 -5.20
N ARG A 297 -3.07 -6.87 -5.86
CA ARG A 297 -3.27 -7.42 -7.23
C ARG A 297 -2.66 -6.54 -8.32
N ASN A 298 -2.69 -5.23 -8.10
CA ASN A 298 -2.25 -4.25 -9.08
C ASN A 298 -0.84 -3.75 -8.73
N VAL A 299 0.00 -3.68 -9.76
CA VAL A 299 1.38 -3.18 -9.66
C VAL A 299 1.49 -1.82 -10.34
N ILE A 300 2.33 -0.96 -9.81
CA ILE A 300 2.78 0.27 -10.46
C ILE A 300 4.19 0.01 -10.96
N ILE A 301 4.33 0.12 -12.29
CA ILE A 301 5.62 0.06 -12.99
C ILE A 301 5.87 1.46 -13.52
N ALA A 302 6.73 2.20 -12.82
CA ALA A 302 6.96 3.60 -13.05
C ALA A 302 8.32 3.86 -13.71
N LEU A 303 8.37 4.84 -14.60
CA LEU A 303 9.59 5.33 -15.24
C LEU A 303 9.72 6.84 -15.05
N ASN A 304 10.95 7.34 -14.93
CA ASN A 304 11.26 8.76 -15.01
C ASN A 304 12.13 9.03 -16.24
N ARG A 305 11.53 9.63 -17.27
CA ARG A 305 12.21 9.93 -18.54
C ARG A 305 13.28 11.01 -18.38
N LYS A 306 13.05 12.00 -17.52
CA LYS A 306 14.02 13.06 -17.23
C LYS A 306 15.28 12.50 -16.59
N THR A 307 15.14 11.60 -15.61
CA THR A 307 16.27 10.87 -15.02
C THR A 307 16.96 9.97 -16.05
N ALA A 308 16.20 9.24 -16.87
CA ALA A 308 16.78 8.40 -17.92
C ALA A 308 17.66 9.22 -18.88
N MET A 309 17.18 10.39 -19.33
CA MET A 309 17.95 11.30 -20.17
C MET A 309 19.24 11.76 -19.48
N ASN A 310 19.18 12.15 -18.21
CA ASN A 310 20.37 12.55 -17.44
C ASN A 310 21.39 11.41 -17.29
N LEU A 311 20.93 10.17 -17.25
CA LEU A 311 21.77 8.96 -17.19
C LEU A 311 22.18 8.43 -18.58
N GLY A 312 21.73 9.06 -19.68
CA GLY A 312 21.99 8.60 -21.04
C GLY A 312 21.29 7.29 -21.41
N ILE A 313 20.14 7.00 -20.79
CA ILE A 313 19.35 5.78 -20.98
C ILE A 313 18.17 6.07 -21.92
N VAL A 314 18.01 5.21 -22.92
CA VAL A 314 16.86 5.23 -23.83
C VAL A 314 15.99 4.02 -23.53
N PHE A 315 14.73 4.25 -23.15
CA PHE A 315 13.79 3.16 -22.89
C PHE A 315 13.39 2.46 -24.20
N SER A 316 13.48 1.13 -24.21
CA SER A 316 12.95 0.32 -25.31
C SER A 316 11.42 0.36 -25.35
N LEU A 317 10.84 0.02 -26.50
CA LEU A 317 9.39 -0.10 -26.63
C LEU A 317 8.79 -1.12 -25.66
N ASP A 318 9.51 -2.21 -25.37
CA ASP A 318 9.06 -3.23 -24.43
C ASP A 318 9.00 -2.69 -23.00
N VAL A 319 10.02 -1.93 -22.58
CA VAL A 319 10.04 -1.24 -21.28
C VAL A 319 8.88 -0.23 -21.20
N LEU A 320 8.68 0.56 -22.26
CA LEU A 320 7.58 1.52 -22.30
C LEU A 320 6.21 0.85 -22.25
N LYS A 321 6.03 -0.33 -22.85
CA LYS A 321 4.76 -1.09 -22.79
C LYS A 321 4.49 -1.67 -21.40
N LEU A 322 5.53 -2.10 -20.68
CA LEU A 322 5.40 -2.60 -19.30
C LEU A 322 5.04 -1.50 -18.31
N ALA A 323 5.53 -0.27 -18.53
CA ALA A 323 5.25 0.85 -17.64
C ALA A 323 3.82 1.36 -17.78
N ASN A 324 3.15 1.51 -16.64
CA ASN A 324 1.82 2.11 -16.51
C ASN A 324 1.84 3.53 -15.93
N VAL A 325 3.01 3.98 -15.44
CA VAL A 325 3.23 5.38 -15.06
C VAL A 325 4.55 5.87 -15.67
N ILE A 326 4.52 7.00 -16.36
CA ILE A 326 5.72 7.60 -16.94
C ILE A 326 5.75 9.08 -16.61
N TYR A 327 6.78 9.50 -15.87
CA TYR A 327 7.04 10.90 -15.54
C TYR A 327 8.02 11.52 -16.54
N ASP A 328 7.67 12.69 -17.05
CA ASP A 328 8.56 13.49 -17.92
C ASP A 328 9.20 14.68 -17.15
N ASP A 329 8.79 14.91 -15.91
CA ASP A 329 9.37 15.91 -14.99
C ASP A 329 9.48 15.39 -13.54
N TYR A 330 9.96 16.24 -12.62
CA TYR A 330 10.13 15.87 -11.21
C TYR A 330 8.98 16.36 -10.31
N GLU A 331 8.17 17.26 -10.84
CA GLU A 331 7.07 17.93 -10.18
C GLU A 331 5.75 17.15 -10.30
N GLY A 332 5.71 16.12 -11.16
CA GLY A 332 4.51 15.35 -11.50
C GLY A 332 3.53 16.10 -12.39
N LYS A 333 3.96 17.17 -13.08
CA LYS A 333 3.07 17.98 -13.94
C LYS A 333 2.85 17.31 -15.30
N GLN A 334 3.83 16.56 -15.76
CA GLN A 334 3.80 15.77 -16.99
C GLN A 334 3.92 14.29 -16.63
N VAL A 335 2.77 13.63 -16.53
CA VAL A 335 2.67 12.21 -16.21
C VAL A 335 1.70 11.51 -17.15
N ILE A 336 2.12 10.37 -17.70
CA ILE A 336 1.28 9.47 -18.48
C ILE A 336 0.89 8.31 -17.56
N ARG A 337 -0.42 8.10 -17.36
CA ARG A 337 -0.98 6.93 -16.67
C ARG A 337 -1.77 6.09 -17.67
N LYS A 338 -1.54 4.78 -17.71
CA LYS A 338 -2.17 3.84 -18.64
C LYS A 338 -3.16 2.92 -17.96
#